data_AF-A0A0S8CDZ1-F1
#
_entry.id   AF-A0A0S8CDZ1-F1
#
_cell.length_a   1.000
_cell.length_b   1.000
_cell.length_c   1.000
_cell.angle_alpha   90.00
_cell.angle_beta   90.00
_cell.angle_gamma   90.00
#
_symmetry.space_group_name_H-M   'P 1'
#
loop_
_entity.id
_entity.type
_entity.pdbx_description
1 polymer ?
#
loop_
_entity_poly.entity_id
_entity_poly.type
_entity_poly.pdbx_seq_one_letter_code
_entity_poly.pdbx_strand_id
1 'polypeptide(L)'
;MAGIVIYLLNIVPYGFGIGAMLVLIGILMYINTTSAQAFIADQTSDRNRSTVLGFYFFGNMEGTGVLTPILGYLIDHLGFHTSFTISSAAIIATIIVCSAILWLSRR
;
A
#
# COMPACT_ATOMS: atom_id res chain seq x y z
N MET A 1 3.17 6.54 0.88
CA MET A 1 3.96 6.48 -0.39
C MET A 1 3.34 7.27 -1.55
N ALA A 2 2.06 7.66 -1.52
CA ALA A 2 1.42 8.34 -2.64
C ALA A 2 1.67 9.86 -2.76
N GLY A 3 1.96 10.57 -1.65
CA GLY A 3 2.18 12.03 -1.68
C GLY A 3 3.43 12.48 -2.46
N ILE A 4 4.49 11.67 -2.47
CA ILE A 4 5.74 11.96 -3.21
C ILE A 4 5.52 11.88 -4.73
N VAL A 5 4.70 10.94 -5.19
CA VAL A 5 4.39 10.74 -6.62
C VAL A 5 3.57 11.91 -7.18
N ILE A 6 2.70 12.48 -6.35
CA ILE A 6 1.83 13.61 -6.71
C ILE A 6 2.62 14.92 -6.80
N TYR A 7 3.52 15.14 -5.85
CA TYR A 7 4.42 16.29 -5.88
C TYR A 7 5.40 16.21 -7.06
N LEU A 8 5.91 15.02 -7.37
CA LEU A 8 6.78 14.79 -8.53
C LEU A 8 6.05 14.94 -9.88
N LEU A 9 4.76 14.57 -9.96
CA LEU A 9 3.93 14.81 -11.16
C LEU A 9 3.70 16.29 -11.46
N ASN A 10 3.82 17.18 -10.46
CA ASN A 10 3.67 18.62 -10.65
C ASN A 10 4.96 19.28 -11.20
N ILE A 11 6.12 18.66 -10.96
CA ILE A 11 7.44 19.21 -11.30
C ILE A 11 8.03 18.58 -12.57
N VAL A 12 7.61 17.37 -12.93
CA VAL A 12 8.19 16.63 -14.07
C VAL A 12 7.57 17.10 -15.39
N PRO A 13 8.38 17.55 -16.36
CA PRO A 13 7.87 17.86 -17.70
C PRO A 13 7.34 16.57 -18.33
N TYR A 14 6.09 16.61 -18.78
CA TYR A 14 5.37 15.51 -19.42
C TYR A 14 6.26 14.75 -20.41
N GLY A 15 6.65 13.51 -20.07
CA GLY A 15 7.59 12.70 -20.86
C GLY A 15 8.28 11.58 -20.08
N PHE A 16 9.57 11.36 -20.35
CA PHE A 16 10.39 10.23 -19.85
C PHE A 16 10.44 10.11 -18.32
N GLY A 17 10.31 11.22 -17.58
CA GLY A 17 10.33 11.23 -16.12
C GLY A 17 9.13 10.53 -15.47
N ILE A 18 7.94 10.58 -16.10
CA ILE A 18 6.77 9.83 -15.63
C ILE A 18 7.00 8.32 -15.83
N GLY A 19 7.59 7.92 -16.95
CA GLY A 19 7.93 6.52 -17.22
C GLY A 19 8.90 5.96 -16.17
N ALA A 20 9.99 6.69 -15.87
CA ALA A 20 10.93 6.29 -14.84
C ALA A 20 10.29 6.18 -13.44
N MET A 21 9.40 7.11 -13.08
CA MET A 21 8.64 7.06 -11.82
C MET A 21 7.73 5.84 -11.75
N LEU A 22 6.98 5.54 -12.81
CA LEU A 22 6.10 4.37 -12.86
C LEU A 22 6.88 3.06 -12.74
N VAL A 23 8.05 2.97 -13.39
CA VAL A 23 8.95 1.82 -13.25
C VAL A 23 9.43 1.69 -11.81
N LEU A 24 9.87 2.78 -11.18
CA LEU A 24 10.34 2.77 -9.81
C LEU A 24 9.24 2.39 -8.81
N ILE A 25 8.02 2.89 -9.02
CA ILE A 25 6.84 2.49 -8.24
C ILE A 25 6.56 1.00 -8.41
N GLY A 26 6.60 0.47 -9.65
CA GLY A 26 6.41 -0.95 -9.93
C GLY A 26 7.44 -1.83 -9.22
N ILE A 27 8.72 -1.44 -9.26
CA ILE A 27 9.81 -2.14 -8.56
C ILE A 27 9.56 -2.17 -7.06
N LEU A 28 9.24 -1.01 -6.46
CA LEU A 28 8.96 -0.92 -5.02
C LEU A 28 7.74 -1.75 -4.61
N MET A 29 6.67 -1.73 -5.41
CA MET A 29 5.48 -2.56 -5.15
C MET A 29 5.81 -4.05 -5.20
N TYR A 30 6.62 -4.48 -6.17
CA TYR A 30 7.01 -5.88 -6.33
C TYR A 30 7.85 -6.37 -5.14
N ILE A 31 8.83 -5.57 -4.71
CA ILE A 31 9.68 -5.91 -3.55
C ILE A 31 8.84 -6.03 -2.27
N ASN A 32 7.91 -5.12 -2.02
CA ASN A 32 7.06 -5.16 -0.83
C ASN A 32 6.13 -6.40 -0.82
N THR A 33 5.56 -6.73 -1.97
CA THR A 33 4.64 -7.88 -2.09
C THR A 33 5.38 -9.20 -1.91
N THR A 34 6.61 -9.31 -2.41
CA THR A 34 7.45 -10.51 -2.25
C THR A 34 7.98 -10.66 -0.84
N SER A 35 8.44 -9.57 -0.20
CA SER A 35 8.89 -9.60 1.19
C SER A 35 7.77 -9.98 2.17
N ALA A 36 6.54 -9.47 1.95
CA ALA A 36 5.40 -9.80 2.79
C ALA A 36 5.03 -11.29 2.69
N GLN A 37 5.02 -11.85 1.48
CA GLN A 37 4.74 -13.27 1.27
C GLN A 37 5.82 -14.17 1.88
N ALA A 38 7.11 -13.79 1.75
CA ALA A 38 8.21 -14.51 2.37
C ALA A 38 8.10 -14.50 3.90
N PHE A 39 7.76 -13.36 4.50
CA PHE A 39 7.55 -13.26 5.94
C PHE A 39 6.40 -14.15 6.43
N ILE A 40 5.26 -14.13 5.72
CA ILE A 40 4.13 -15.01 6.04
C ILE A 40 4.52 -16.48 5.90
N ALA A 41 5.26 -16.83 4.85
CA ALA A 41 5.73 -18.19 4.62
C ALA A 41 6.65 -18.72 5.72
N ASP A 42 7.52 -17.87 6.26
CA ASP A 42 8.50 -18.23 7.29
C ASP A 42 7.87 -18.33 8.69
N GLN A 43 6.91 -17.45 9.00
CA GLN A 43 6.28 -17.36 10.33
C GLN A 43 5.09 -18.33 10.52
N THR A 44 4.53 -18.91 9.45
CA THR A 44 3.32 -19.74 9.51
C THR A 44 3.64 -21.22 9.31
N SER A 45 3.09 -22.11 10.13
CA SER A 45 3.25 -23.55 9.96
C SER A 45 2.65 -24.07 8.65
N ASP A 46 3.23 -25.12 8.08
CA ASP A 46 2.84 -25.68 6.77
C ASP A 46 1.35 -26.00 6.64
N ARG A 47 0.70 -26.38 7.75
CA ARG A 47 -0.73 -26.70 7.79
C ARG A 47 -1.64 -25.49 7.61
N ASN A 48 -1.23 -24.32 8.08
CA ASN A 48 -2.06 -23.10 8.08
C ASN A 48 -1.60 -22.06 7.05
N ARG A 49 -0.42 -22.26 6.44
CA ARG A 49 0.19 -21.33 5.49
C ARG A 49 -0.74 -20.95 4.33
N SER A 50 -1.44 -21.93 3.75
CA SER A 50 -2.40 -21.68 2.65
C SER A 50 -3.60 -20.83 3.08
N THR A 51 -4.09 -21.01 4.30
CA THR A 51 -5.20 -20.22 4.83
C THR A 51 -4.78 -18.78 5.12
N VAL A 52 -3.60 -18.58 5.72
CA VAL A 52 -3.08 -17.24 6.01
C VAL A 52 -2.76 -16.47 4.72
N LEU A 53 -2.14 -17.13 3.74
CA LEU A 53 -1.95 -16.55 2.41
C LEU A 53 -3.27 -16.25 1.71
N GLY A 54 -4.28 -17.12 1.86
CA GLY A 54 -5.64 -16.89 1.37
C GLY A 54 -6.25 -15.60 1.91
N PHE A 55 -6.16 -15.35 3.22
CA PHE A 55 -6.60 -14.09 3.81
C PHE A 55 -5.80 -12.89 3.33
N TYR A 56 -4.48 -13.02 3.18
CA TYR A 56 -3.63 -11.96 2.63
C TYR A 56 -4.06 -11.56 1.21
N PHE A 57 -4.26 -12.53 0.32
CA PHE A 57 -4.69 -12.26 -1.05
C PHE A 57 -6.12 -11.71 -1.12
N PHE A 58 -7.03 -12.28 -0.33
CA PHE A 58 -8.41 -11.81 -0.25
C PHE A 58 -8.47 -10.34 0.18
N GLY A 59 -7.82 -9.99 1.28
CA GLY A 59 -7.76 -8.61 1.75
C GLY A 59 -7.08 -7.67 0.76
N ASN A 60 -6.05 -8.13 0.05
CA ASN A 60 -5.38 -7.31 -0.97
C ASN A 60 -6.29 -7.03 -2.18
N MET A 61 -6.95 -8.08 -2.69
CA MET A 61 -7.72 -8.02 -3.93
C MET A 61 -9.10 -7.37 -3.71
N GLU A 62 -9.81 -7.76 -2.65
CA GLU A 62 -11.12 -7.21 -2.30
C GLU A 62 -10.98 -5.81 -1.69
N GLY A 63 -9.97 -5.61 -0.83
CA GLY A 63 -9.67 -4.30 -0.25
C GLY A 63 -9.35 -3.26 -1.34
N THR A 64 -8.54 -3.61 -2.34
CA THR A 64 -8.28 -2.71 -3.47
C THR A 64 -9.54 -2.46 -4.30
N GLY A 65 -10.38 -3.47 -4.51
CA GLY A 65 -11.64 -3.35 -5.22
C GLY A 65 -12.62 -2.36 -4.58
N VAL A 66 -12.64 -2.29 -3.24
CA VAL A 66 -13.50 -1.36 -2.49
C VAL A 66 -12.85 0.01 -2.29
N LEU A 67 -11.55 0.04 -1.96
CA LEU A 67 -10.84 1.30 -1.67
C LEU A 67 -10.65 2.18 -2.91
N THR A 68 -10.51 1.59 -4.10
CA THR A 68 -10.33 2.35 -5.35
C THR A 68 -11.53 3.27 -5.67
N PRO A 69 -12.79 2.80 -5.70
CA PRO A 69 -13.93 3.69 -5.93
C PRO A 69 -14.16 4.67 -4.78
N ILE A 70 -13.87 4.29 -3.53
CA ILE A 70 -13.93 5.23 -2.39
C ILE A 70 -12.95 6.37 -2.60
N LEU A 71 -11.70 6.07 -2.98
CA LEU A 71 -10.70 7.08 -3.25
C LEU A 71 -11.10 7.95 -4.45
N GLY A 72 -11.66 7.36 -5.51
CA GLY A 72 -12.21 8.09 -6.65
C GLY A 72 -13.31 9.08 -6.22
N TYR A 73 -14.28 8.61 -5.44
CA TYR A 73 -15.34 9.45 -4.89
C TYR A 73 -14.79 10.62 -4.04
N LEU A 74 -13.79 10.35 -3.20
CA LEU A 74 -13.10 11.37 -2.41
C LEU A 74 -12.38 12.39 -3.32
N ILE A 75 -11.71 11.94 -4.39
CA ILE A 75 -11.05 12.83 -5.36
C ILE A 75 -12.07 13.73 -6.04
N ASP A 76 -13.22 13.19 -6.44
CA ASP A 76 -14.28 13.95 -7.12
C ASP A 76 -14.90 15.04 -6.22
N HIS A 77 -14.97 14.82 -4.90
CA HIS A 77 -15.61 15.76 -3.96
C HIS A 77 -14.64 16.69 -3.22
N LEU A 78 -13.47 16.19 -2.81
CA LEU A 78 -12.51 16.90 -1.95
C LEU A 78 -11.26 17.36 -2.71
N GLY A 79 -11.16 16.98 -3.98
CA GLY A 79 -10.00 17.23 -4.83
C GLY A 79 -8.86 16.24 -4.54
N PHE A 80 -7.93 16.20 -5.48
CA PHE A 80 -6.83 15.24 -5.49
C PHE A 80 -5.92 15.34 -4.25
N HIS A 81 -5.47 16.56 -3.91
CA HIS A 81 -4.51 16.76 -2.82
C HIS A 81 -5.05 16.33 -1.45
N THR A 82 -6.29 16.70 -1.13
CA THR A 82 -6.94 16.38 0.15
C THR A 82 -7.12 14.86 0.31
N SER A 83 -7.61 14.21 -0.73
CA SER A 83 -7.90 12.77 -0.73
C SER A 83 -6.63 11.94 -0.51
N PHE A 84 -5.55 12.28 -1.20
CA PHE A 84 -4.27 11.60 -1.00
C PHE A 84 -3.62 11.89 0.35
N THR A 85 -3.87 13.08 0.93
CA THR A 85 -3.45 13.39 2.30
C THR A 85 -4.17 12.49 3.31
N ILE A 86 -5.48 12.31 3.16
CA ILE A 86 -6.30 11.42 3.98
C ILE A 86 -5.79 9.97 3.86
N SER A 87 -5.58 9.47 2.64
CA SER A 87 -5.05 8.12 2.44
C SER A 87 -3.66 7.94 3.07
N SER A 88 -2.78 8.94 2.97
CA SER A 88 -1.46 8.89 3.59
C SER A 88 -1.55 8.85 5.12
N ALA A 89 -2.42 9.67 5.73
CA ALA A 89 -2.63 9.66 7.17
C ALA A 89 -3.18 8.31 7.66
N ALA A 90 -4.13 7.72 6.93
CA ALA A 90 -4.67 6.39 7.24
C ALA A 90 -3.59 5.30 7.20
N ILE A 91 -2.73 5.30 6.17
CA ILE A 91 -1.62 4.34 6.07
C ILE A 91 -0.65 4.50 7.24
N ILE A 92 -0.28 5.72 7.61
CA ILE A 92 0.62 5.99 8.75
C ILE A 92 -0.02 5.50 10.04
N ALA A 93 -1.31 5.77 10.27
CA ALA A 93 -2.02 5.29 11.45
C ALA A 93 -1.99 3.75 11.53
N THR A 94 -2.26 3.06 10.43
CA THR A 94 -2.17 1.59 10.37
C THR A 94 -0.76 1.09 10.69
N ILE A 95 0.28 1.73 10.14
CA ILE A 95 1.67 1.36 10.43
C ILE A 95 1.99 1.52 11.92
N ILE A 96 1.55 2.62 12.54
CA ILE A 96 1.76 2.87 13.98
C ILE A 96 1.07 1.78 14.81
N VAL A 97 -0.18 1.45 14.49
CA VAL A 97 -0.94 0.41 15.19
C VAL A 97 -0.28 -0.97 15.02
N CYS A 98 0.07 -1.35 13.80
CA CYS A 98 0.76 -2.62 13.53
C CYS A 98 2.12 -2.70 14.25
N SER A 99 2.88 -1.61 14.25
CA SER A 99 4.17 -1.53 14.92
C SER A 99 4.03 -1.65 16.45
N ALA A 100 3.01 -1.00 17.02
CA ALA A 100 2.72 -1.10 18.45
C ALA A 100 2.32 -2.53 18.85
N ILE A 101 1.48 -3.20 18.06
CA ILE A 101 1.07 -4.60 18.29
C ILE A 101 2.28 -5.54 18.20
N LEU A 102 3.11 -5.39 17.15
CA LEU A 102 4.33 -6.18 16.99
C LEU A 102 5.30 -5.98 18.15
N TRP A 103 5.45 -4.75 18.65
CA TRP A 103 6.31 -4.47 19.78
C TRP A 103 5.76 -5.08 21.08
N LEU A 104 4.44 -5.01 21.29
CA LEU A 104 3.79 -5.62 22.45
C LEU A 104 3.88 -7.15 22.43
N SER A 105 3.76 -7.77 21.25
CA SER A 105 3.88 -9.22 21.06
C SER A 105 5.31 -9.75 21.19
N ARG A 106 6.32 -8.87 21.12
CA ARG A 106 7.74 -9.23 21.30
C ARG A 106 8.23 -9.09 22.76
N ARG A 107 7.41 -8.52 23.65
CA ARG A 107 7.66 -8.50 25.11
C ARG A 107 6.97 -9.69 25.78
#